data_AF-A0A4Q9FR97-F1
#
_entry.id   AF-A0A4Q9FR97-F1
#
_cell.length_a   1.000
_cell.length_b   1.000
_cell.length_c   1.000
_cell.angle_alpha   90.00
_cell.angle_beta   90.00
_cell.angle_gamma   90.00
#
_symmetry.space_group_name_H-M   'P 1'
#
loop_
_entity.id
_entity.type
_entity.pdbx_description
1 polymer ?
#
loop_
_entity_poly.entity_id
_entity_poly.type
_entity_poly.pdbx_seq_one_letter_code
_entity_poly.pdbx_strand_id
1 'polypeptide(L)'
;MKISEFKFLGVNLYERYRYSEEKLEFNTESTPCEDIGLYIIGEYPRLKYNNVKISSKYEWKKILHETICLSILNLINTQKIHVTLFKGKKAYFFNIFKFNFKDYSLKVNVTFDKEKDLLSRDIINAIREAEVIYDRKTDIYFVIRLLINKYLGENGEYNKPAKQFLIRNLKNYSKTFNWISIHEQKKLLGIYKDYQVNLNEIYIPRIKMQHKNLKNQYSRLRNSDMIYWYFSENIKKQINKELKRREPNTDSDFD
;
A
#
# COMPACT_ATOMS: atom_id res chain seq x y z
N MET A 1 -22.72 -12.44 -9.99
CA MET A 1 -22.79 -10.97 -10.06
C MET A 1 -21.88 -10.44 -11.17
N LYS A 2 -22.42 -9.66 -12.13
CA LYS A 2 -21.62 -9.03 -13.20
C LYS A 2 -20.85 -7.83 -12.64
N ILE A 3 -19.54 -7.79 -12.87
CA ILE A 3 -18.64 -6.73 -12.40
C ILE A 3 -18.55 -5.63 -13.46
N SER A 4 -18.19 -5.99 -14.69
CA SER A 4 -18.01 -5.06 -15.81
C SER A 4 -18.29 -5.73 -17.16
N GLU A 5 -18.59 -4.90 -18.16
CA GLU A 5 -18.92 -5.30 -19.53
C GLU A 5 -18.38 -4.26 -20.51
N PHE A 6 -17.91 -4.72 -21.66
CA PHE A 6 -17.67 -3.87 -22.82
C PHE A 6 -18.28 -4.53 -24.05
N LYS A 7 -19.15 -3.79 -24.75
CA LYS A 7 -19.84 -4.25 -25.95
C LYS A 7 -19.25 -3.57 -27.19
N PHE A 8 -19.03 -4.34 -28.25
CA PHE A 8 -18.69 -3.83 -29.57
C PHE A 8 -19.73 -4.35 -30.56
N LEU A 9 -20.42 -3.45 -31.26
CA LEU A 9 -21.51 -3.78 -32.19
C LEU A 9 -22.59 -4.69 -31.58
N GLY A 10 -22.98 -4.42 -30.33
CA GLY A 10 -24.01 -5.17 -29.62
C GLY A 10 -23.58 -6.51 -29.02
N VAL A 11 -22.34 -6.97 -29.30
CA VAL A 11 -21.80 -8.23 -28.79
C VAL A 11 -20.73 -7.97 -27.72
N ASN A 12 -20.66 -8.84 -26.71
CA ASN A 12 -19.81 -8.64 -25.53
C ASN A 12 -18.35 -8.98 -25.85
N LEU A 13 -17.53 -7.96 -26.07
CA LEU A 13 -16.10 -8.12 -26.29
C LEU A 13 -15.36 -8.45 -24.99
N TYR A 14 -15.86 -7.95 -23.86
CA TYR A 14 -15.33 -8.28 -22.54
C TYR A 14 -16.45 -8.40 -21.51
N GLU A 15 -16.36 -9.42 -20.67
CA GLU A 15 -17.20 -9.56 -19.50
C GLU A 15 -16.39 -10.00 -18.28
N ARG A 16 -16.79 -9.50 -17.12
CA ARG A 16 -16.24 -9.90 -15.84
C ARG A 16 -17.34 -10.22 -14.86
N TYR A 17 -17.25 -11.35 -14.18
CA TYR A 17 -18.22 -11.82 -13.20
C TYR A 17 -17.54 -12.24 -11.90
N ARG A 18 -18.20 -12.00 -10.77
CA ARG A 18 -17.94 -12.60 -9.44
C ARG A 18 -19.03 -13.63 -9.18
N TYR A 19 -18.65 -14.85 -8.80
CA TYR A 19 -19.62 -15.92 -8.55
C TYR A 19 -19.47 -16.57 -7.16
N SER A 20 -18.41 -16.25 -6.42
CA SER A 20 -18.23 -16.71 -5.04
C SER A 20 -17.43 -15.67 -4.28
N GLU A 21 -17.83 -15.44 -3.03
CA GLU A 21 -17.17 -14.55 -2.08
C GLU A 21 -17.11 -15.26 -0.72
N GLU A 22 -15.97 -15.16 -0.06
CA GLU A 22 -15.68 -15.79 1.22
C GLU A 22 -14.95 -14.77 2.09
N LYS A 23 -15.56 -14.40 3.22
CA LYS A 23 -14.90 -13.56 4.22
C LYS A 23 -13.77 -14.38 4.84
N LEU A 24 -12.57 -13.83 4.83
CA LEU A 24 -11.41 -14.47 5.42
C LEU A 24 -11.26 -14.05 6.88
N GLU A 25 -10.90 -15.02 7.70
CA GLU A 25 -10.51 -14.81 9.09
C GLU A 25 -9.05 -15.25 9.24
N PHE A 26 -8.23 -14.35 9.75
CA PHE A 26 -6.82 -14.64 10.03
C PHE A 26 -6.63 -14.77 11.53
N ASN A 27 -5.82 -15.74 11.96
CA ASN A 27 -5.53 -15.93 13.38
C ASN A 27 -4.55 -14.85 13.90
N THR A 28 -5.12 -13.69 14.18
CA THR A 28 -4.39 -12.49 14.58
C THR A 28 -4.41 -12.31 16.10
N GLU A 29 -3.26 -12.00 16.68
CA GLU A 29 -3.20 -11.45 18.03
C GLU A 29 -3.50 -9.94 17.97
N SER A 30 -4.28 -9.45 18.93
CA SER A 30 -4.56 -8.02 19.03
C SER A 30 -3.33 -7.29 19.57
N THR A 31 -2.49 -6.84 18.64
CA THR A 31 -1.37 -5.94 18.96
C THR A 31 -1.58 -4.62 18.21
N PRO A 32 -2.27 -3.64 18.81
CA PRO A 32 -2.49 -2.36 18.15
C PRO A 32 -1.16 -1.60 18.01
N CYS A 33 -0.86 -1.16 16.79
CA CYS A 33 0.20 -0.20 16.52
C CYS A 33 -0.43 1.17 16.20
N GLU A 34 -0.13 2.17 17.02
CA GLU A 34 -0.70 3.51 16.91
C GLU A 34 0.01 4.38 15.86
N ASP A 35 1.25 4.04 15.53
CA ASP A 35 2.13 4.81 14.64
C ASP A 35 2.57 3.94 13.44
N ILE A 36 1.67 3.13 12.87
CA ILE A 36 2.06 2.13 11.87
C ILE A 36 2.62 2.73 10.57
N GLY A 37 2.13 3.90 10.18
CA GLY A 37 2.68 4.60 9.01
C GLY A 37 4.10 5.10 9.22
N LEU A 38 4.65 5.06 10.44
CA LEU A 38 6.03 5.41 10.75
C LEU A 38 6.99 4.20 10.74
N TYR A 39 6.62 3.09 10.10
CA TYR A 39 7.44 1.87 10.04
C TYR A 39 8.93 2.12 9.72
N ILE A 40 9.20 2.96 8.73
CA ILE A 40 10.55 3.35 8.34
C ILE A 40 11.37 4.00 9.46
N ILE A 41 10.72 4.73 10.38
CA ILE A 41 11.37 5.32 11.56
C ILE A 41 11.71 4.24 12.59
N GLY A 42 10.82 3.26 12.80
CA GLY A 42 11.06 2.17 13.74
C GLY A 42 12.28 1.33 13.34
N GLU A 43 12.47 1.11 12.03
CA GLU A 43 13.64 0.40 11.48
C GLU A 43 14.88 1.32 11.38
N TYR A 44 14.69 2.59 11.00
CA TYR A 44 15.79 3.53 10.72
C TYR A 44 15.52 4.92 11.31
N PRO A 45 15.64 5.10 12.64
CA PRO A 45 15.23 6.35 13.30
C PRO A 45 16.12 7.56 12.97
N ARG A 46 17.36 7.33 12.51
CA ARG A 46 18.33 8.39 12.14
C ARG A 46 18.56 8.45 10.63
N LEU A 47 17.52 8.16 9.84
CA LEU A 47 17.62 8.02 8.40
C LEU A 47 17.92 9.37 7.72
N LYS A 48 18.99 9.38 6.92
CA LYS A 48 19.33 10.46 5.98
C LYS A 48 19.03 10.01 4.55
N TYR A 49 18.24 10.78 3.83
CA TYR A 49 17.90 10.55 2.43
C TYR A 49 18.88 11.33 1.54
N ASN A 50 19.29 10.70 0.42
CA ASN A 50 20.15 11.24 -0.66
C ASN A 50 21.69 11.20 -0.49
N ASN A 51 22.26 10.50 0.50
CA ASN A 51 23.67 10.10 0.35
C ASN A 51 23.80 9.11 -0.81
N VAL A 52 24.38 9.57 -1.93
CA VAL A 52 24.58 8.81 -3.18
C VAL A 52 25.34 7.50 -2.95
N LYS A 53 26.14 7.41 -1.87
CA LYS A 53 26.82 6.16 -1.44
C LYS A 53 26.01 5.24 -0.51
N ILE A 54 24.88 5.70 0.05
CA ILE A 54 24.03 4.93 0.98
C ILE A 54 22.74 4.44 0.30
N SER A 55 22.43 4.97 -0.90
CA SER A 55 21.16 4.71 -1.58
C SER A 55 20.99 3.29 -2.17
N SER A 56 22.05 2.47 -2.17
CA SER A 56 22.01 1.04 -2.52
C SER A 56 21.79 0.11 -1.31
N LYS A 57 21.99 0.58 -0.07
CA LYS A 57 21.85 -0.26 1.14
C LYS A 57 20.40 -0.48 1.56
N TYR A 58 19.50 0.42 1.18
CA TYR A 58 18.08 0.36 1.57
C TYR A 58 17.21 -0.08 0.41
N GLU A 59 16.60 -1.25 0.54
CA GLU A 59 15.58 -1.75 -0.38
C GLU A 59 14.28 -0.95 -0.21
N TRP A 60 14.21 0.27 -0.75
CA TRP A 60 13.04 1.16 -0.62
C TRP A 60 11.72 0.49 -0.99
N LYS A 61 11.74 -0.36 -2.03
CA LYS A 61 10.58 -1.15 -2.45
C LYS A 61 10.13 -2.10 -1.33
N LYS A 62 11.07 -2.80 -0.68
CA LYS A 62 10.78 -3.69 0.45
C LYS A 62 10.22 -2.93 1.65
N ILE A 63 10.83 -1.80 2.03
CA ILE A 63 10.35 -0.99 3.16
C ILE A 63 8.93 -0.49 2.89
N LEU A 64 8.64 -0.04 1.66
CA LEU A 64 7.29 0.38 1.29
C LEU A 64 6.28 -0.79 1.35
N HIS A 65 6.66 -1.96 0.83
CA HIS A 65 5.83 -3.17 0.92
C HIS A 65 5.50 -3.50 2.38
N GLU A 66 6.52 -3.57 3.24
CA GLU A 66 6.34 -3.85 4.66
C GLU A 66 5.46 -2.78 5.31
N THR A 67 5.69 -1.50 5.04
CA THR A 67 4.88 -0.40 5.58
C THR A 67 3.40 -0.56 5.24
N ILE A 68 3.06 -0.78 3.96
CA ILE A 68 1.66 -0.92 3.53
C ILE A 68 1.05 -2.23 4.04
N CYS A 69 1.75 -3.36 3.90
CA CYS A 69 1.24 -4.66 4.34
C CYS A 69 1.00 -4.70 5.86
N LEU A 70 1.92 -4.16 6.66
CA LEU A 70 1.75 -4.08 8.11
C LEU A 70 0.62 -3.13 8.49
N SER A 71 0.45 -2.02 7.76
CA SER A 71 -0.68 -1.11 8.00
C SER A 71 -2.03 -1.78 7.73
N ILE A 72 -2.14 -2.56 6.65
CA ILE A 72 -3.33 -3.36 6.34
C ILE A 72 -3.55 -4.43 7.42
N LEU A 73 -2.49 -5.14 7.84
CA LEU A 73 -2.57 -6.12 8.92
C LEU A 73 -3.05 -5.48 10.24
N ASN A 74 -2.54 -4.31 10.61
CA ASN A 74 -2.97 -3.59 11.80
C ASN A 74 -4.47 -3.24 11.73
N LEU A 75 -4.97 -2.83 10.56
CA LEU A 75 -6.39 -2.55 10.34
C LEU A 75 -7.26 -3.82 10.43
N ILE A 76 -6.74 -4.97 10.00
CA ILE A 76 -7.42 -6.27 10.14
C ILE A 76 -7.44 -6.69 11.63
N ASN A 77 -6.29 -6.64 12.31
CA ASN A 77 -6.15 -7.01 13.73
C ASN A 77 -7.08 -6.17 14.63
N THR A 78 -7.21 -4.89 14.33
CA THR A 78 -8.09 -3.95 15.05
C THR A 78 -9.53 -3.99 14.55
N GLN A 79 -9.87 -4.97 13.70
CA GLN A 79 -11.20 -5.21 13.14
C GLN A 79 -11.82 -4.02 12.39
N LYS A 80 -10.99 -3.06 11.94
CA LYS A 80 -11.45 -1.87 11.20
C LYS A 80 -11.80 -2.21 9.75
N ILE A 81 -11.13 -3.21 9.19
CA ILE A 81 -11.43 -3.75 7.86
C ILE A 81 -11.55 -5.28 7.93
N HIS A 82 -12.24 -5.86 6.97
CA HIS A 82 -12.18 -7.29 6.68
C HIS A 82 -11.71 -7.54 5.26
N VAL A 83 -11.17 -8.74 5.04
CA VAL A 83 -10.73 -9.23 3.75
C VAL A 83 -11.73 -10.25 3.25
N THR A 84 -12.17 -10.11 2.00
CA THR A 84 -13.01 -11.10 1.34
C THR A 84 -12.26 -11.62 0.12
N LEU A 85 -12.01 -12.94 0.10
CA LEU A 85 -11.57 -13.66 -1.09
C LEU A 85 -12.76 -13.81 -2.02
N PHE A 86 -12.58 -13.53 -3.30
CA PHE A 86 -13.61 -13.79 -4.28
C PHE A 86 -13.07 -14.56 -5.49
N LYS A 87 -13.93 -15.39 -6.07
CA LYS A 87 -13.69 -16.10 -7.32
C LYS A 87 -14.51 -15.45 -8.42
N GLY A 88 -13.86 -15.23 -9.55
CA GLY A 88 -14.47 -14.60 -10.69
C GLY A 88 -14.10 -15.26 -12.01
N LYS A 89 -14.82 -14.86 -13.04
CA LYS A 89 -14.62 -15.27 -14.43
C LYS A 89 -14.42 -14.03 -15.28
N LYS A 90 -13.41 -14.05 -16.14
CA LYS A 90 -13.21 -13.08 -17.22
C LYS A 90 -13.48 -13.77 -18.53
N ALA A 91 -14.16 -13.09 -19.42
CA ALA A 91 -14.36 -13.54 -20.78
C ALA A 91 -13.97 -12.43 -21.76
N TYR A 92 -13.27 -12.80 -22.83
CA TYR A 92 -12.81 -11.89 -23.87
C TYR A 92 -13.26 -12.38 -25.24
N PHE A 93 -13.30 -11.46 -26.20
CA PHE A 93 -13.58 -11.70 -27.61
C PHE A 93 -14.84 -12.55 -27.79
N PHE A 94 -16.01 -11.98 -27.46
CA PHE A 94 -17.29 -12.67 -27.68
C PHE A 94 -17.38 -14.02 -26.96
N ASN A 95 -16.88 -14.07 -25.72
CA ASN A 95 -16.86 -15.27 -24.90
C ASN A 95 -16.01 -16.45 -25.43
N ILE A 96 -15.09 -16.21 -26.38
CA ILE A 96 -14.16 -17.23 -26.88
C ILE A 96 -13.15 -17.61 -25.79
N PHE A 97 -12.52 -16.62 -25.15
CA PHE A 97 -11.49 -16.88 -24.14
C PHE A 97 -12.06 -16.66 -22.75
N LYS A 98 -12.18 -17.74 -21.97
CA LYS A 98 -12.75 -17.72 -20.61
C LYS A 98 -11.69 -18.11 -19.59
N PHE A 99 -11.49 -17.25 -18.59
CA PHE A 99 -10.50 -17.46 -17.54
C PHE A 99 -11.15 -17.32 -16.17
N ASN A 100 -10.88 -18.28 -15.28
CA ASN A 100 -11.20 -18.15 -13.87
C ASN A 100 -10.05 -17.42 -13.17
N PHE A 101 -10.38 -16.58 -12.19
CA PHE A 101 -9.40 -15.89 -11.38
C PHE A 101 -9.86 -15.80 -9.92
N LYS A 102 -8.90 -15.64 -9.02
CA LYS A 102 -9.13 -15.35 -7.60
C LYS A 102 -8.50 -13.99 -7.29
N ASP A 103 -9.16 -13.20 -6.46
CA ASP A 103 -8.63 -11.92 -6.01
C ASP A 103 -9.26 -11.53 -4.67
N TYR A 104 -8.79 -10.44 -4.07
CA TYR A 104 -9.20 -10.02 -2.73
C TYR A 104 -9.88 -8.65 -2.80
N SER A 105 -10.84 -8.46 -1.91
CA SER A 105 -11.49 -7.20 -1.65
C SER A 105 -11.30 -6.82 -0.19
N LEU A 106 -11.19 -5.53 0.07
CA LEU A 106 -11.19 -4.96 1.42
C LEU A 106 -12.49 -4.21 1.60
N LYS A 107 -13.08 -4.34 2.79
CA LYS A 107 -14.27 -3.59 3.16
C LYS A 107 -14.15 -3.09 4.58
N VAL A 108 -14.61 -1.86 4.78
CA VAL A 108 -14.56 -1.20 6.09
C VAL A 108 -15.72 -1.72 6.96
N ASN A 109 -15.42 -2.11 8.21
CA ASN A 109 -16.42 -2.65 9.14
C ASN A 109 -17.22 -1.57 9.87
N VAL A 110 -16.65 -0.39 10.08
CA VAL A 110 -17.21 0.64 10.98
C VAL A 110 -17.13 2.03 10.35
N THR A 111 -18.15 2.87 10.57
CA THR A 111 -18.10 4.32 10.38
C THR A 111 -17.07 4.92 11.34
N PHE A 112 -15.90 5.27 10.80
CA PHE A 112 -14.74 5.68 11.60
C PHE A 112 -14.46 7.18 11.49
N ASP A 113 -14.55 7.86 12.63
CA ASP A 113 -14.18 9.28 12.84
C ASP A 113 -12.89 9.47 13.67
N LYS A 114 -12.17 8.40 14.07
CA LYS A 114 -11.10 8.51 15.08
C LYS A 114 -9.77 7.79 14.77
N GLU A 115 -9.47 7.47 13.51
CA GLU A 115 -8.17 6.83 13.19
C GLU A 115 -7.06 7.87 13.33
N LYS A 116 -6.16 7.65 14.28
CA LYS A 116 -5.09 8.60 14.61
C LYS A 116 -3.92 8.47 13.64
N ASP A 117 -3.60 7.25 13.20
CA ASP A 117 -2.53 7.00 12.26
C ASP A 117 -2.90 7.52 10.86
N LEU A 118 -2.06 8.39 10.31
CA LEU A 118 -2.34 9.05 9.03
C LEU A 118 -2.43 8.04 7.88
N LEU A 119 -1.53 7.06 7.84
CA LEU A 119 -1.50 6.07 6.76
C LEU A 119 -2.68 5.09 6.85
N SER A 120 -3.04 4.62 8.05
CA SER A 120 -4.23 3.81 8.26
C SER A 120 -5.50 4.54 7.82
N ARG A 121 -5.63 5.83 8.15
CA ARG A 121 -6.74 6.66 7.67
C ARG A 121 -6.74 6.78 6.15
N ASP A 122 -5.57 6.93 5.53
CA ASP A 122 -5.45 7.02 4.08
C ASP A 122 -5.80 5.70 3.38
N ILE A 123 -5.47 4.55 3.97
CA ILE A 123 -5.91 3.23 3.49
C ILE A 123 -7.43 3.09 3.60
N ILE A 124 -8.03 3.45 4.74
CA ILE A 124 -9.49 3.41 4.92
C ILE A 124 -10.19 4.29 3.89
N ASN A 125 -9.68 5.51 3.68
CA ASN A 125 -10.21 6.43 2.68
C ASN A 125 -10.10 5.86 1.26
N ALA A 126 -8.97 5.24 0.92
CA ALA A 126 -8.80 4.57 -0.37
C ALA A 126 -9.77 3.39 -0.56
N ILE A 127 -10.10 2.65 0.50
CA ILE A 127 -11.12 1.58 0.44
C ILE A 127 -12.51 2.18 0.16
N ARG A 128 -12.91 3.21 0.93
CA ARG A 128 -14.22 3.88 0.76
C ARG A 128 -14.35 4.53 -0.61
N GLU A 129 -13.32 5.24 -1.05
CA GLU A 129 -13.29 5.88 -2.37
C GLU A 129 -13.40 4.83 -3.48
N ALA A 130 -12.70 3.70 -3.34
CA ALA A 130 -12.82 2.61 -4.30
C ALA A 130 -14.21 1.98 -4.30
N GLU A 131 -14.88 1.85 -3.15
CA GLU A 131 -16.28 1.39 -3.06
C GLU A 131 -17.27 2.34 -3.73
N VAL A 132 -17.03 3.66 -3.66
CA VAL A 132 -17.88 4.67 -4.30
C VAL A 132 -17.66 4.69 -5.82
N ILE A 133 -16.40 4.71 -6.26
CA ILE A 133 -16.06 4.82 -7.69
C ILE A 133 -16.39 3.53 -8.45
N TYR A 134 -16.13 2.38 -7.85
CA TYR A 134 -16.20 1.08 -8.52
C TYR A 134 -17.36 0.20 -8.03
N ASP A 135 -18.31 0.77 -7.26
CA ASP A 135 -19.40 0.04 -6.57
C ASP A 135 -18.84 -0.98 -5.55
N ARG A 136 -19.66 -1.86 -4.94
CA ARG A 136 -19.25 -2.91 -3.98
C ARG A 136 -18.28 -3.98 -4.53
N LYS A 137 -17.58 -3.68 -5.65
CA LYS A 137 -16.72 -4.56 -6.43
C LYS A 137 -15.24 -4.19 -6.28
N THR A 138 -14.85 -3.78 -5.08
CA THR A 138 -13.53 -3.24 -4.78
C THR A 138 -12.45 -4.32 -4.83
N ASP A 139 -11.66 -4.36 -5.89
CA ASP A 139 -10.46 -5.19 -5.92
C ASP A 139 -9.32 -4.51 -5.14
N ILE A 140 -8.43 -5.30 -4.53
CA ILE A 140 -7.23 -4.79 -3.85
C ILE A 140 -6.39 -3.88 -4.76
N TYR A 141 -6.41 -4.14 -6.08
CA TYR A 141 -5.78 -3.29 -7.09
C TYR A 141 -6.23 -1.83 -7.00
N PHE A 142 -7.53 -1.56 -6.91
CA PHE A 142 -8.06 -0.19 -6.90
C PHE A 142 -7.69 0.53 -5.61
N VAL A 143 -7.76 -0.15 -4.47
CA VAL A 143 -7.35 0.41 -3.17
C VAL A 143 -5.87 0.82 -3.20
N ILE A 144 -5.00 -0.09 -3.65
CA ILE A 144 -3.56 0.18 -3.74
C ILE A 144 -3.26 1.30 -4.75
N ARG A 145 -3.96 1.34 -5.89
CA ARG A 145 -3.82 2.42 -6.87
C ARG A 145 -4.21 3.77 -6.29
N LEU A 146 -5.36 3.88 -5.62
CA LEU A 146 -5.81 5.13 -5.01
C LEU A 146 -4.87 5.58 -3.90
N LEU A 147 -4.42 4.65 -3.04
CA LEU A 147 -3.43 4.94 -2.01
C LEU A 147 -2.14 5.49 -2.62
N ILE A 148 -1.56 4.82 -3.63
CA ILE A 148 -0.31 5.27 -4.24
C ILE A 148 -0.51 6.57 -5.03
N ASN A 149 -1.65 6.73 -5.72
CA ASN A 149 -2.02 7.98 -6.40
C ASN A 149 -2.06 9.16 -5.43
N LYS A 150 -2.59 8.99 -4.22
CA LYS A 150 -2.62 10.04 -3.20
C LYS A 150 -1.22 10.55 -2.85
N TYR A 151 -0.24 9.65 -2.74
CA TYR A 151 1.12 10.04 -2.40
C TYR A 151 1.94 10.46 -3.60
N LEU A 152 1.79 9.86 -4.77
CA LEU A 152 2.67 10.07 -5.92
C LEU A 152 2.03 10.85 -7.07
N GLY A 153 0.74 11.14 -7.01
CA GLY A 153 -0.03 11.60 -8.15
C GLY A 153 -0.37 10.44 -9.09
N GLU A 154 -1.42 10.61 -9.90
CA GLU A 154 -1.85 9.61 -10.87
C GLU A 154 -0.88 9.47 -12.04
N ASN A 155 -0.33 10.60 -12.50
CA ASN A 155 0.59 10.71 -13.64
C ASN A 155 2.01 11.13 -13.19
N GLY A 156 2.35 10.93 -11.91
CA GLY A 156 3.65 11.34 -11.39
C GLY A 156 4.75 10.38 -11.81
N GLU A 157 5.85 10.92 -12.31
CA GLU A 157 7.03 10.18 -12.74
C GLU A 157 8.21 10.39 -11.77
N TYR A 158 8.86 9.31 -11.35
CA TYR A 158 9.92 9.34 -10.34
C TYR A 158 10.98 8.28 -10.60
N ASN A 159 12.26 8.66 -10.52
CA ASN A 159 13.38 7.70 -10.58
C ASN A 159 13.33 6.64 -9.46
N LYS A 160 12.78 7.00 -8.29
CA LYS A 160 12.63 6.10 -7.12
C LYS A 160 11.25 6.30 -6.47
N PRO A 161 10.17 5.77 -7.06
CA PRO A 161 8.79 6.06 -6.61
C PRO A 161 8.54 5.57 -5.19
N ALA A 162 9.09 4.42 -4.79
CA ALA A 162 8.93 3.89 -3.43
C ALA A 162 9.54 4.82 -2.37
N LYS A 163 10.74 5.35 -2.64
CA LYS A 163 11.39 6.34 -1.79
C LYS A 163 10.57 7.62 -1.70
N GLN A 164 10.04 8.08 -2.84
CA GLN A 164 9.24 9.30 -2.88
C GLN A 164 7.94 9.17 -2.07
N PHE A 165 7.30 7.99 -2.10
CA PHE A 165 6.13 7.68 -1.30
C PHE A 165 6.47 7.81 0.19
N LEU A 166 7.53 7.13 0.65
CA LEU A 166 7.93 7.10 2.05
C LEU A 166 8.32 8.50 2.56
N ILE A 167 9.02 9.30 1.76
CA ILE A 167 9.35 10.69 2.12
C ILE A 167 8.08 11.54 2.25
N ARG A 168 7.13 11.42 1.32
CA ARG A 168 5.87 12.18 1.39
C ARG A 168 5.01 11.76 2.58
N ASN A 169 5.00 10.47 2.89
CA ASN A 169 4.39 9.96 4.10
C ASN A 169 4.98 10.61 5.34
N LEU A 170 6.30 10.56 5.51
CA LEU A 170 6.94 11.21 6.65
C LEU A 170 6.68 12.71 6.70
N LYS A 171 6.67 13.42 5.56
CA LYS A 171 6.31 14.84 5.49
C LYS A 171 4.88 15.11 5.98
N ASN A 172 3.95 14.20 5.76
CA ASN A 172 2.59 14.33 6.31
C ASN A 172 2.59 14.16 7.83
N TYR A 173 3.35 13.20 8.35
CA TYR A 173 3.51 13.00 9.79
C TYR A 173 4.20 14.20 10.46
N SER A 174 5.26 14.77 9.88
CA SER A 174 5.96 15.93 10.46
C SER A 174 5.11 17.21 10.51
N LYS A 175 4.06 17.30 9.69
CA LYS A 175 3.07 18.40 9.79
C LYS A 175 2.09 18.22 10.94
N THR A 176 1.86 16.97 11.36
CA THR A 176 0.87 16.63 12.39
C THR A 176 1.51 16.48 13.77
N PHE A 177 2.72 15.93 13.82
CA PHE A 177 3.42 15.56 15.04
C PHE A 177 4.67 16.42 15.21
N ASN A 178 4.67 17.30 16.20
CA ASN A 178 5.78 18.20 16.51
C ASN A 178 7.09 17.48 16.90
N TRP A 179 7.00 16.23 17.34
CA TRP A 179 8.15 15.39 17.70
C TRP A 179 8.83 14.75 16.48
N ILE A 180 8.31 14.98 15.26
CA ILE A 180 8.91 14.58 13.99
C ILE A 180 9.23 15.83 13.18
N SER A 181 10.49 16.01 12.81
CA SER A 181 10.91 17.08 11.90
C SER A 181 11.68 16.52 10.72
N ILE A 182 11.45 17.11 9.55
CA ILE A 182 12.17 16.76 8.32
C ILE A 182 12.86 18.01 7.82
N HIS A 183 14.18 17.99 7.87
CA HIS A 183 14.99 19.05 7.29
C HIS A 183 15.30 18.73 5.84
N GLU A 184 14.88 19.62 4.94
CA GLU A 184 15.20 19.56 3.52
C GLU A 184 16.41 20.46 3.25
N GLN A 185 17.51 19.87 2.77
CA GLN A 185 18.69 20.60 2.31
C GLN A 185 18.73 20.55 0.79
N LYS A 186 18.67 21.72 0.15
CA LYS A 186 18.83 21.84 -1.30
C LYS A 186 20.32 21.82 -1.66
N LYS A 187 20.70 20.98 -2.63
CA LYS A 187 22.06 20.87 -3.19
C LYS A 187 22.04 21.18 -4.68
N LEU A 188 23.18 21.65 -5.20
CA LEU A 188 23.38 22.04 -6.60
C LEU A 188 22.23 22.93 -7.11
N LEU A 189 22.09 24.13 -6.53
CA LEU A 189 21.06 25.12 -6.89
C LEU A 189 19.60 24.59 -6.81
N GLY A 190 19.37 23.54 -6.03
CA GLY A 190 18.03 22.96 -5.82
C GLY A 190 17.69 21.79 -6.72
N ILE A 191 18.60 21.35 -7.59
CA ILE A 191 18.44 20.15 -8.43
C ILE A 191 18.31 18.90 -7.55
N TYR A 192 19.02 18.86 -6.43
CA TYR A 192 18.96 17.75 -5.48
C TYR A 192 18.43 18.20 -4.12
N LYS A 193 17.68 17.32 -3.47
CA LYS A 193 17.10 17.56 -2.14
C LYS A 193 17.46 16.44 -1.18
N ASP A 194 18.25 16.78 -0.19
CA ASP A 194 18.58 15.87 0.90
C ASP A 194 17.54 16.03 2.00
N TYR A 195 17.15 14.91 2.61
CA TYR A 195 16.21 14.93 3.72
C TYR A 195 16.88 14.31 4.94
N GLN A 196 16.80 14.98 6.07
CA GLN A 196 17.17 14.40 7.36
C GLN A 196 15.93 14.36 8.23
N VAL A 197 15.61 13.17 8.73
CA VAL A 197 14.54 12.99 9.71
C VAL A 197 15.15 13.12 11.10
N ASN A 198 14.61 14.04 11.88
CA ASN A 198 14.94 14.27 13.27
C ASN A 198 13.71 13.93 14.12
N LEU A 199 13.93 13.15 15.17
CA LEU A 199 12.88 12.63 16.05
C LEU A 199 13.26 12.92 17.49
N ASN A 200 12.26 13.22 18.32
CA ASN A 200 12.49 13.20 19.76
C ASN A 200 12.77 11.75 20.22
N GLU A 201 13.94 11.54 20.82
CA GLU A 201 14.48 10.21 21.12
C GLU A 201 13.56 9.38 22.03
N ILE A 202 12.75 10.02 22.87
CA ILE A 202 11.82 9.35 23.80
C ILE A 202 10.78 8.47 23.07
N TYR A 203 10.43 8.78 21.82
CA TYR A 203 9.41 8.04 21.06
C TYR A 203 9.99 6.83 20.32
N ILE A 204 11.30 6.79 20.07
CA ILE A 204 11.93 5.74 19.25
C ILE A 204 11.71 4.34 19.84
N PRO A 205 11.94 4.09 21.16
CA PRO A 205 11.76 2.76 21.74
C PRO A 205 10.33 2.24 21.59
N ARG A 206 9.34 3.10 21.84
CA ARG A 206 7.91 2.76 21.73
C ARG A 206 7.55 2.35 20.30
N ILE A 207 7.93 3.17 19.32
CA ILE A 207 7.65 2.92 17.89
C ILE A 207 8.28 1.60 17.45
N LYS A 208 9.57 1.41 17.79
CA LYS A 208 10.32 0.19 17.45
C LYS A 208 9.68 -1.06 18.05
N MET A 209 9.23 -0.99 19.30
CA MET A 209 8.58 -2.12 19.98
C MET A 209 7.25 -2.49 19.31
N GLN A 210 6.39 -1.51 19.02
CA GLN A 210 5.11 -1.74 18.34
C GLN A 210 5.31 -2.37 16.95
N HIS A 211 6.24 -1.84 16.15
CA HIS A 211 6.54 -2.38 14.82
C HIS A 211 7.14 -3.78 14.89
N LYS A 212 8.03 -4.07 15.87
CA LYS A 212 8.61 -5.40 16.05
C LYS A 212 7.53 -6.44 16.32
N ASN A 213 6.58 -6.16 17.21
CA ASN A 213 5.53 -7.12 17.54
C ASN A 213 4.64 -7.41 16.31
N LEU A 214 4.22 -6.37 15.61
CA LEU A 214 3.40 -6.53 14.40
C LEU A 214 4.15 -7.24 13.26
N LYS A 215 5.45 -6.98 13.11
CA LYS A 215 6.32 -7.67 12.14
C LYS A 215 6.50 -9.15 12.46
N ASN A 216 6.61 -9.50 13.74
CA ASN A 216 6.66 -10.90 14.17
C ASN A 216 5.35 -11.62 13.84
N GLN A 217 4.20 -10.99 14.11
CA GLN A 217 2.89 -11.52 13.76
C GLN A 217 2.73 -11.68 12.23
N TYR A 218 3.13 -10.66 11.46
CA TYR A 218 3.16 -10.72 10.00
C TYR A 218 3.98 -11.90 9.50
N SER A 219 5.18 -12.09 10.05
CA SER A 219 6.09 -13.17 9.67
C SER A 219 5.50 -14.54 10.03
N ARG A 220 4.88 -14.68 11.21
CA ARG A 220 4.19 -15.89 11.63
C ARG A 220 3.07 -16.24 10.64
N LEU A 221 2.14 -15.32 10.41
CA LEU A 221 1.02 -15.52 9.48
C LEU A 221 1.49 -15.87 8.07
N ARG A 222 2.50 -15.16 7.55
CA ARG A 222 3.05 -15.41 6.23
C ARG A 222 3.68 -16.80 6.07
N ASN A 223 4.17 -17.39 7.16
CA ASN A 223 4.81 -18.70 7.15
C ASN A 223 3.83 -19.84 7.49
N SER A 224 2.81 -19.59 8.31
CA SER A 224 1.89 -20.62 8.81
C SER A 224 0.53 -20.64 8.10
N ASP A 225 0.12 -19.56 7.44
CA ASP A 225 -1.18 -19.41 6.79
C ASP A 225 -0.99 -19.13 5.28
N MET A 226 -1.29 -20.15 4.47
CA MET A 226 -1.16 -20.08 3.01
C MET A 226 -2.10 -19.03 2.40
N ILE A 227 -3.31 -18.85 2.94
CA ILE A 227 -4.27 -17.87 2.43
C ILE A 227 -3.74 -16.46 2.68
N TYR A 228 -3.22 -16.21 3.88
CA TYR A 228 -2.59 -14.95 4.22
C TYR A 228 -1.34 -14.69 3.37
N TRP A 229 -0.51 -15.72 3.12
CA TRP A 229 0.64 -15.61 2.23
C TRP A 229 0.22 -15.11 0.83
N TYR A 230 -0.74 -15.77 0.19
CA TYR A 230 -1.25 -15.35 -1.13
C TYR A 230 -1.85 -13.93 -1.12
N PHE A 231 -2.57 -13.58 -0.05
CA PHE A 231 -3.10 -12.22 0.12
C PHE A 231 -1.98 -11.18 0.18
N SER A 232 -0.94 -11.42 0.99
CA SER A 232 0.20 -10.52 1.13
C SER A 232 1.01 -10.38 -0.17
N GLU A 233 1.21 -11.46 -0.92
CA GLU A 233 1.89 -11.41 -2.22
C GLU A 233 1.03 -10.70 -3.28
N ASN A 234 -0.30 -10.78 -3.21
CA ASN A 234 -1.16 -10.01 -4.10
C ASN A 234 -1.03 -8.50 -3.83
N ILE A 235 -1.05 -8.06 -2.56
CA ILE A 235 -0.79 -6.65 -2.21
C ILE A 235 0.56 -6.19 -2.78
N LYS A 236 1.62 -6.95 -2.52
CA LYS A 236 2.97 -6.66 -3.03
C LYS A 236 3.01 -6.57 -4.56
N LYS A 237 2.32 -7.48 -5.25
CA LYS A 237 2.19 -7.45 -6.72
C LYS A 237 1.52 -6.15 -7.20
N GLN A 238 0.44 -5.72 -6.57
CA GLN A 238 -0.23 -4.47 -6.95
C GLN A 238 0.63 -3.24 -6.64
N ILE A 239 1.35 -3.22 -5.52
CA ILE A 239 2.29 -2.13 -5.21
C ILE A 239 3.38 -2.07 -6.29
N ASN A 240 4.03 -3.19 -6.61
CA ASN A 240 5.06 -3.24 -7.64
C ASN A 240 4.56 -2.76 -9.01
N LYS A 241 3.35 -3.17 -9.39
CA LYS A 241 2.71 -2.71 -10.64
C LYS A 241 2.55 -1.19 -10.67
N GLU A 242 2.05 -0.61 -9.57
CA GLU A 242 1.85 0.84 -9.48
C GLU A 242 3.16 1.62 -9.34
N LEU A 243 4.20 1.06 -8.73
CA LEU A 243 5.53 1.66 -8.71
C LEU A 243 6.16 1.65 -10.11
N LYS A 244 6.10 0.52 -10.82
CA LYS A 244 6.66 0.39 -12.18
C LYS A 244 6.01 1.38 -13.15
N ARG A 245 4.70 1.60 -13.04
CA ARG A 245 3.96 2.60 -13.86
C ARG A 245 4.49 4.04 -13.72
N ARG A 246 5.28 4.32 -12.67
CA ARG A 246 5.80 5.66 -12.33
C ARG A 246 7.30 5.77 -12.50
N GLU A 247 7.97 4.69 -12.87
CA GLU A 247 9.37 4.76 -13.28
C GLU A 247 9.41 5.39 -14.68
N PRO A 248 10.41 6.23 -15.00
CA PRO A 248 10.58 6.75 -16.35
C PRO A 248 10.60 5.62 -17.38
N ASN A 249 9.98 5.84 -18.54
CA ASN A 249 10.19 4.97 -19.69
C ASN A 249 11.63 5.18 -20.15
N THR A 250 12.54 4.31 -19.74
CA THR A 250 13.90 4.26 -20.29
C THR A 250 13.86 3.54 -21.64
N ASP A 251 13.11 4.09 -22.59
CA ASP A 251 13.23 3.78 -24.01
C ASP A 251 14.03 4.92 -24.67
N SER A 252 15.22 5.19 -24.15
CA SER A 252 16.20 6.05 -24.82
C SER A 252 17.30 5.17 -25.39
N ASP A 253 17.05 4.65 -26.59
CA ASP A 253 18.07 4.27 -27.57
C ASP A 253 18.84 5.53 -27.98
N PHE A 254 19.73 6.02 -27.11
CA PHE A 254 20.78 6.97 -27.45
C PHE A 254 21.93 6.77 -26.45
N ASP A 255 22.72 5.71 -26.69
CA ASP A 255 24.17 5.72 -26.48
C ASP A 255 24.85 6.29 -27.73
#